data_AF-A0A2W1JND4-F1
#
_entry.id   AF-A0A2W1JND4-F1
#
_cell.length_a   1.000
_cell.length_b   1.000
_cell.length_c   1.000
_cell.angle_alpha   90.00
_cell.angle_beta   90.00
_cell.angle_gamma   90.00
#
_symmetry.space_group_name_H-M   'P 1'
#
loop_
_entity.id
_entity.type
_entity.pdbx_description
1 polymer ?
#
loop_
_entity_poly.entity_id
_entity_poly.type
_entity_poly.pdbx_seq_one_letter_code
_entity_poly.pdbx_strand_id
1 'polypeptide(L)'
;MPSVKSIYTDGACSGNPGPGGWGVVVYFDDGTCQELGGAAAETTNNRMELQAAIASLEYLRTLSPSGTIPLYTDSEYVKKGVTQWVAGWKRKGWKTAKGSPVLNQDLWKILDQLNSDAIEWRYVKGHSGDIGNDRCDEIARGFSVGNPPGLCSGGTSSESARTESATVTTTVVAQTAGFQPPSSEQQMQTLNRSLQVLRLADEIATQGYLISIEELAALLSLSVAEIQQQTQPWTWRNWLICPNSDQEDLWQLTRADHQLR
;
A
#
# COMPACT_ATOMS: atom_id res chain seq x y z
N MET A 1 29.25 5.59 -3.48
CA MET A 1 27.78 5.67 -3.35
C MET A 1 27.47 6.50 -2.13
N PRO A 2 26.44 7.35 -2.17
CA PRO A 2 26.05 8.12 -1.01
C PRO A 2 25.62 7.18 0.13
N SER A 3 25.84 7.61 1.37
CA SER A 3 25.41 6.87 2.55
C SER A 3 23.89 6.93 2.69
N VAL A 4 23.31 5.86 3.22
CA VAL A 4 21.86 5.79 3.49
C VAL A 4 21.55 6.59 4.75
N LYS A 5 20.68 7.59 4.60
CA LYS A 5 20.23 8.47 5.68
C LYS A 5 19.10 7.84 6.48
N SER A 6 18.08 7.35 5.79
CA SER A 6 16.88 6.74 6.40
C SER A 6 16.12 5.88 5.41
N ILE A 7 15.37 4.92 5.96
CA ILE A 7 14.50 4.02 5.20
C ILE A 7 13.11 4.08 5.81
N TYR A 8 12.11 4.05 4.94
CA TYR A 8 10.70 3.94 5.31
C TYR A 8 10.10 2.73 4.61
N THR A 9 9.19 2.04 5.29
CA THR A 9 8.52 0.85 4.75
C THR A 9 7.06 0.82 5.19
N ASP A 10 6.18 0.50 4.25
CA ASP A 10 4.75 0.34 4.52
C ASP A 10 4.13 -0.76 3.64
N GLY A 11 3.00 -1.32 4.07
CA GLY A 11 2.22 -2.32 3.37
C GLY A 11 0.72 -2.07 3.49
N ALA A 12 0.02 -2.19 2.37
CA ALA A 12 -1.42 -1.99 2.26
C ALA A 12 -2.12 -3.22 1.68
N CYS A 13 -3.37 -3.44 2.07
CA CYS A 13 -4.19 -4.53 1.55
C CYS A 13 -5.65 -4.09 1.37
N SER A 14 -6.17 -4.21 0.15
CA SER A 14 -7.54 -3.90 -0.22
C SER A 14 -8.45 -5.11 0.05
N GLY A 15 -8.81 -5.28 1.33
CA GLY A 15 -9.40 -6.52 1.87
C GLY A 15 -8.34 -7.38 2.55
N ASN A 16 -8.69 -8.09 3.64
CA ASN A 16 -7.71 -8.83 4.45
C ASN A 16 -8.22 -10.25 4.78
N PRO A 17 -8.00 -11.25 3.90
CA PRO A 17 -7.10 -11.22 2.74
C PRO A 17 -7.68 -10.53 1.49
N GLY A 18 -6.80 -10.15 0.57
CA GLY A 18 -7.13 -9.54 -0.72
C GLY A 18 -5.91 -9.03 -1.49
N PRO A 19 -6.10 -8.24 -2.56
CA PRO A 19 -5.00 -7.57 -3.27
C PRO A 19 -4.23 -6.65 -2.34
N GLY A 20 -2.92 -6.81 -2.27
CA GLY A 20 -2.04 -6.01 -1.44
C GLY A 20 -0.86 -5.46 -2.21
N GLY A 21 -0.29 -4.40 -1.66
CA GLY A 21 0.91 -3.77 -2.16
C GLY A 21 1.82 -3.35 -1.02
N TRP A 22 3.10 -3.16 -1.33
CA TRP A 22 4.10 -2.72 -0.39
C TRP A 22 4.95 -1.62 -1.00
N GLY A 23 5.48 -0.73 -0.16
CA GLY A 23 6.28 0.42 -0.55
C GLY A 23 7.51 0.58 0.33
N VAL A 24 8.61 1.01 -0.27
CA VAL A 24 9.86 1.34 0.41
C VAL A 24 10.38 2.65 -0.17
N VAL A 25 10.84 3.53 0.71
CA VAL A 25 11.57 4.76 0.33
C VAL A 25 12.89 4.78 1.08
N VAL A 26 14.00 4.88 0.34
CA VAL A 26 15.36 5.01 0.86
C VAL A 26 15.87 6.41 0.54
N TYR A 27 16.18 7.19 1.57
CA TYR A 27 16.80 8.50 1.42
C TYR A 27 18.30 8.41 1.62
N PHE A 28 19.04 9.14 0.80
CA PHE A 28 20.49 9.23 0.85
C PHE A 28 20.94 10.61 1.38
N ASP A 29 22.16 10.68 1.90
CA ASP A 29 22.71 11.91 2.47
C ASP A 29 22.97 13.01 1.43
N ASP A 30 23.04 12.66 0.14
CA ASP A 30 23.18 13.61 -0.97
C ASP A 30 21.84 14.21 -1.45
N GLY A 31 20.74 13.85 -0.78
CA GLY A 31 19.39 14.33 -1.11
C GLY A 31 18.67 13.51 -2.18
N THR A 32 19.31 12.50 -2.76
CA THR A 32 18.63 11.56 -3.67
C THR A 32 17.78 10.56 -2.90
N CYS A 33 16.84 9.92 -3.59
CA CYS A 33 16.08 8.81 -3.04
C CYS A 33 15.96 7.63 -4.03
N GLN A 34 15.73 6.45 -3.48
CA GLN A 34 15.33 5.26 -4.20
C GLN A 34 14.00 4.78 -3.65
N GLU A 35 13.05 4.53 -4.53
CA GLU A 35 11.75 3.97 -4.19
C GLU A 35 11.61 2.56 -4.77
N LEU A 36 10.96 1.68 -4.02
CA LEU A 36 10.65 0.32 -4.41
C LEU A 36 9.19 0.03 -4.06
N GLY A 37 8.56 -0.84 -4.83
CA GLY A 37 7.24 -1.33 -4.50
C GLY A 37 6.88 -2.58 -5.28
N GLY A 38 5.81 -3.23 -4.86
CA GLY A 38 5.31 -4.43 -5.51
C GLY A 38 3.92 -4.79 -5.01
N ALA A 39 3.28 -5.74 -5.71
CA ALA A 39 1.93 -6.18 -5.42
C ALA A 39 1.83 -7.71 -5.27
N ALA A 40 0.82 -8.15 -4.53
CA ALA A 40 0.39 -9.53 -4.46
C ALA A 40 -1.14 -9.60 -4.54
N ALA A 41 -1.67 -10.45 -5.44
CA ALA A 41 -3.11 -10.49 -5.72
C ALA A 41 -3.96 -11.01 -4.56
N GLU A 42 -3.41 -11.91 -3.75
CA GLU A 42 -4.09 -12.49 -2.58
C GLU A 42 -3.09 -12.58 -1.42
N THR A 43 -3.20 -11.64 -0.49
CA THR A 43 -2.27 -11.49 0.64
C THR A 43 -2.99 -10.87 1.83
N THR A 44 -2.25 -10.52 2.89
CA THR A 44 -2.74 -9.78 4.06
C THR A 44 -1.89 -8.54 4.30
N ASN A 45 -2.41 -7.59 5.09
CA ASN A 45 -1.66 -6.37 5.44
C ASN A 45 -0.30 -6.71 6.07
N ASN A 46 -0.31 -7.56 7.11
CA ASN A 46 0.89 -7.98 7.82
C ASN A 46 1.95 -8.64 6.90
N ARG A 47 1.52 -9.33 5.85
CA ARG A 47 2.46 -9.92 4.87
C ARG A 47 3.07 -8.85 3.97
N MET A 48 2.31 -7.82 3.59
CA MET A 48 2.84 -6.70 2.80
C MET A 48 3.79 -5.84 3.62
N GLU A 49 3.48 -5.56 4.90
CA GLU A 49 4.39 -4.87 5.81
C GLU A 49 5.72 -5.63 5.96
N LEU A 50 5.66 -6.96 6.14
CA LEU A 50 6.86 -7.81 6.17
C LEU A 50 7.62 -7.81 4.84
N GLN A 51 6.91 -7.82 3.72
CA GLN A 51 7.52 -7.81 2.38
C GLN A 51 8.24 -6.49 2.12
N ALA A 52 7.68 -5.35 2.54
CA ALA A 52 8.32 -4.03 2.47
C ALA A 52 9.64 -4.02 3.26
N ALA A 53 9.59 -4.51 4.50
CA ALA A 53 10.76 -4.66 5.36
C ALA A 53 11.83 -5.55 4.70
N ILE A 54 11.47 -6.72 4.17
CA ILE A 54 12.38 -7.63 3.46
C ILE A 54 13.03 -6.94 2.26
N ALA A 55 12.23 -6.34 1.38
CA ALA A 55 12.72 -5.69 0.17
C ALA A 55 13.70 -4.55 0.49
N SER A 56 13.45 -3.79 1.55
CA SER A 56 14.35 -2.72 2.00
C SER A 56 15.73 -3.27 2.43
N LEU A 57 15.76 -4.39 3.15
CA LEU A 57 17.01 -5.00 3.61
C LEU A 57 17.76 -5.72 2.47
N GLU A 58 17.03 -6.32 1.52
CA GLU A 58 17.63 -6.87 0.30
C GLU A 58 18.32 -5.78 -0.50
N TYR A 59 17.65 -4.64 -0.69
CA TYR A 59 18.23 -3.49 -1.37
C TYR A 59 19.46 -2.96 -0.63
N LEU A 60 19.40 -2.82 0.70
CA LEU A 60 20.56 -2.41 1.50
C LEU A 60 21.78 -3.31 1.31
N ARG A 61 21.59 -4.63 1.18
CA ARG A 61 22.72 -5.55 0.93
C ARG A 61 23.45 -5.25 -0.37
N THR A 62 22.75 -4.74 -1.38
CA THR A 62 23.38 -4.33 -2.65
C THR A 62 24.27 -3.10 -2.50
N LEU A 63 23.99 -2.25 -1.50
CA LEU A 63 24.73 -1.02 -1.24
C LEU A 63 25.92 -1.21 -0.31
N SER A 64 25.94 -2.28 0.48
CA SER A 64 26.96 -2.53 1.53
C SER A 64 27.20 -1.30 2.42
N PRO A 65 26.14 -0.73 3.04
CA PRO A 65 26.24 0.50 3.80
C PRO A 65 27.09 0.31 5.06
N SER A 66 27.80 1.37 5.44
CA SER A 66 28.53 1.42 6.71
C SER A 66 27.74 2.22 7.75
N GLY A 67 27.69 1.72 8.98
CA GLY A 67 27.08 2.41 10.12
C GLY A 67 25.65 1.98 10.40
N THR A 68 25.03 2.66 11.38
CA THR A 68 23.66 2.39 11.81
C THR A 68 22.68 3.15 10.92
N ILE A 69 21.69 2.45 10.38
CA ILE A 69 20.68 2.98 9.46
C ILE A 69 19.31 2.95 10.15
N PRO A 70 18.63 4.10 10.30
CA PRO A 70 17.29 4.13 10.84
C PRO A 70 16.28 3.63 9.80
N LEU A 71 15.51 2.61 10.17
CA LEU A 71 14.40 2.06 9.38
C LEU A 71 13.09 2.32 10.12
N TYR A 72 12.23 3.13 9.51
CA TYR A 72 10.94 3.54 10.02
C TYR A 72 9.81 2.70 9.43
N THR A 73 8.91 2.25 10.29
CA THR A 73 7.67 1.59 9.90
C THR A 73 6.57 1.97 10.89
N ASP A 74 5.33 2.09 10.42
CA ASP A 74 4.14 2.21 11.26
C ASP A 74 3.51 0.87 11.61
N SER A 75 4.09 -0.24 11.12
CA SER A 75 3.73 -1.59 11.53
C SER A 75 4.28 -1.91 12.92
N GLU A 76 3.40 -1.88 13.91
CA GLU A 76 3.71 -2.45 15.22
C GLU A 76 4.03 -3.95 15.12
N TYR A 77 3.43 -4.66 14.16
CA TYR A 77 3.63 -6.09 13.95
C TYR A 77 5.08 -6.39 13.55
N VAL A 78 5.61 -5.65 12.58
CA VAL A 78 7.01 -5.75 12.15
C VAL A 78 7.94 -5.29 13.27
N LYS A 79 7.70 -4.09 13.83
CA LYS A 79 8.55 -3.50 14.86
C LYS A 79 8.68 -4.40 16.09
N LYS A 80 7.57 -4.86 16.66
CA LYS A 80 7.58 -5.75 17.84
C LYS A 80 8.10 -7.13 17.48
N GLY A 81 7.80 -7.64 16.29
CA GLY A 81 8.29 -8.95 15.86
C GLY A 81 9.81 -9.02 15.77
N VAL A 82 10.44 -8.07 15.09
CA VAL A 82 11.91 -8.02 14.99
C VAL A 82 12.56 -7.81 16.36
N THR A 83 12.03 -6.89 17.17
CA THR A 83 12.69 -6.48 18.42
C THR A 83 12.38 -7.34 19.65
N GLN A 84 11.28 -8.08 19.65
CA GLN A 84 10.81 -8.79 20.84
C GLN A 84 10.52 -10.28 20.59
N TRP A 85 9.99 -10.65 19.43
CA TRP A 85 9.42 -11.99 19.24
C TRP A 85 10.35 -12.97 18.54
N VAL A 86 11.05 -12.54 17.49
CA VAL A 86 11.87 -13.41 16.62
C VAL A 86 12.92 -14.20 17.42
N ALA A 87 13.62 -13.57 18.36
CA ALA A 87 14.59 -14.25 19.22
C ALA A 87 13.94 -15.36 20.08
N GLY A 88 12.71 -15.14 20.55
CA GLY A 88 11.92 -16.14 21.26
C GLY A 88 11.47 -17.29 20.36
N TRP A 89 10.98 -16.97 19.16
CA TRP A 89 10.55 -17.97 18.18
C TRP A 89 11.70 -18.86 17.71
N LYS A 90 12.89 -18.30 17.44
CA LYS A 90 14.09 -19.06 17.08
C LYS A 90 14.47 -20.08 18.15
N ARG A 91 14.49 -19.67 19.43
CA ARG A 91 14.75 -20.58 20.56
C ARG A 91 13.72 -21.72 20.68
N LYS A 92 12.48 -21.49 20.22
CA LYS A 92 11.39 -22.48 20.22
C LYS A 92 11.25 -23.22 18.88
N GLY A 93 12.22 -23.12 17.97
CA GLY A 93 12.16 -23.77 16.68
C GLY A 93 11.03 -23.26 15.77
N TRP A 94 10.79 -21.95 15.80
CA TRP A 94 9.73 -21.25 15.05
C TRP A 94 8.31 -21.69 15.42
N LYS A 95 8.08 -21.98 16.70
CA LYS A 95 6.76 -22.32 17.24
C LYS A 95 6.27 -21.29 18.25
N THR A 96 4.96 -21.08 18.27
CA THR A 96 4.26 -20.29 19.28
C THR A 96 4.30 -21.00 20.65
N ALA A 97 3.88 -20.30 21.72
CA ALA A 97 3.76 -20.92 23.05
C ALA A 97 2.80 -22.12 23.09
N LYS A 98 1.84 -22.18 22.15
CA LYS A 98 0.88 -23.28 22.00
C LYS A 98 1.41 -24.44 21.15
N GLY A 99 2.66 -24.36 20.67
CA GLY A 99 3.29 -25.43 19.86
C GLY A 99 3.01 -25.36 18.36
N SER A 100 2.03 -24.56 17.92
CA SER A 100 1.75 -24.33 16.50
C SER A 100 2.85 -23.51 15.82
N PRO A 101 3.06 -23.67 14.49
CA PRO A 101 3.96 -22.80 13.71
C PRO A 101 3.62 -21.31 13.87
N VAL A 102 4.64 -20.46 13.79
CA VAL A 102 4.44 -19.00 13.81
C VAL A 102 3.71 -18.56 12.53
N LEU A 103 2.78 -17.63 12.65
CA LEU A 103 2.10 -17.05 11.50
C LEU A 103 3.09 -16.24 10.65
N ASN A 104 3.01 -16.36 9.32
CA ASN A 104 3.96 -15.75 8.37
C ASN A 104 5.43 -16.16 8.61
N GLN A 105 5.66 -17.36 9.16
CA GLN A 105 7.00 -17.87 9.45
C GLN A 105 7.93 -17.86 8.23
N ASP A 106 7.39 -18.05 7.03
CA ASP A 106 8.10 -17.96 5.76
C ASP A 106 8.80 -16.62 5.59
N LEU A 107 8.07 -15.51 5.75
CA LEU A 107 8.61 -14.15 5.63
C LEU A 107 9.49 -13.79 6.83
N TRP A 108 9.11 -14.18 8.05
CA TRP A 108 9.91 -13.90 9.24
C TRP A 108 11.31 -14.52 9.19
N LYS A 109 11.45 -15.72 8.63
CA LYS A 109 12.75 -16.36 8.45
C LYS A 109 13.64 -15.59 7.48
N ILE A 110 13.07 -15.08 6.40
CA ILE A 110 13.78 -14.25 5.42
C ILE A 110 14.21 -12.95 6.10
N LEU A 111 13.29 -12.26 6.77
CA LEU A 111 13.59 -11.01 7.46
C LEU A 111 14.68 -11.17 8.53
N ASP A 112 14.62 -12.23 9.35
CA ASP A 112 15.64 -12.53 10.36
C ASP A 112 17.01 -12.82 9.74
N GLN A 113 17.05 -13.50 8.58
CA GLN A 113 18.30 -13.75 7.86
C GLN A 113 18.90 -12.47 7.26
N LEU A 114 18.04 -11.53 6.86
CA LEU A 114 18.45 -10.25 6.27
C LEU A 114 18.88 -9.21 7.31
N ASN A 115 18.20 -9.20 8.46
CA ASN A 115 18.39 -8.22 9.52
C ASN A 115 19.78 -8.31 10.17
N SER A 116 20.27 -7.17 10.66
CA SER A 116 21.54 -7.06 11.36
C SER A 116 21.48 -5.93 12.39
N ASP A 117 22.48 -5.87 13.28
CA ASP A 117 22.59 -4.82 14.30
C ASP A 117 22.86 -3.42 13.70
N ALA A 118 23.16 -3.35 12.40
CA ALA A 118 23.26 -2.08 11.68
C ALA A 118 21.88 -1.42 11.46
N ILE A 119 20.77 -2.15 11.59
CA ILE A 119 19.43 -1.59 11.37
C ILE A 119 18.82 -1.14 12.69
N GLU A 120 18.58 0.16 12.82
CA GLU A 120 17.84 0.73 13.93
C GLU A 120 16.36 0.84 13.58
N TRP A 121 15.59 -0.14 14.03
CA TRP A 121 14.14 -0.16 13.83
C TRP A 121 13.46 0.94 14.64
N ARG A 122 12.71 1.82 13.98
CA ARG A 122 11.95 2.92 14.59
C ARG A 122 10.47 2.81 14.23
N TYR A 123 9.63 3.12 15.20
CA TYR A 123 8.19 3.24 14.97
C TYR A 123 7.87 4.68 14.58
N VAL A 124 7.09 4.85 13.52
CA VAL A 124 6.46 6.11 13.17
C VAL A 124 4.95 5.92 13.24
N LYS A 125 4.21 6.96 13.60
CA LYS A 125 2.75 6.88 13.62
C LYS A 125 2.24 7.01 12.17
N GLY A 126 1.40 6.08 11.72
CA GLY A 126 0.75 6.17 10.41
C GLY A 126 -0.07 7.46 10.26
N HIS A 127 -0.06 8.04 9.06
CA HIS A 127 -0.74 9.29 8.70
C HIS A 127 -0.41 10.48 9.64
N SER A 128 0.82 10.55 10.13
CA SER A 128 1.28 11.64 11.02
C SER A 128 1.85 12.85 10.27
N GLY A 129 1.88 12.82 8.94
CA GLY A 129 2.53 13.86 8.12
C GLY A 129 4.03 13.62 7.93
N ASP A 130 4.54 12.42 8.24
CA ASP A 130 5.91 12.05 7.90
C ASP A 130 5.98 11.73 6.40
N ILE A 131 6.71 12.58 5.67
CA ILE A 131 6.82 12.54 4.20
C ILE A 131 7.31 11.16 3.72
N GLY A 132 8.21 10.50 4.46
CA GLY A 132 8.73 9.19 4.09
C GLY A 132 7.69 8.08 4.26
N ASN A 133 6.95 8.10 5.37
CA ASN A 133 5.88 7.14 5.62
C ASN A 133 4.70 7.35 4.67
N ASP A 134 4.23 8.58 4.52
CA ASP A 134 3.10 8.92 3.65
C ASP A 134 3.40 8.54 2.19
N ARG A 135 4.66 8.68 1.75
CA ARG A 135 5.09 8.22 0.43
C ARG A 135 5.12 6.69 0.31
N CYS A 136 5.49 5.96 1.37
CA CYS A 136 5.41 4.51 1.37
C CYS A 136 3.95 4.02 1.30
N ASP A 137 3.03 4.65 2.03
CA ASP A 137 1.59 4.37 1.97
C ASP A 137 1.05 4.59 0.55
N GLU A 138 1.39 5.73 -0.07
CA GLU A 138 0.99 6.02 -1.46
C GLU A 138 1.45 4.93 -2.43
N ILE A 139 2.72 4.50 -2.33
CA ILE A 139 3.27 3.43 -3.15
C ILE A 139 2.52 2.11 -2.88
N ALA A 140 2.39 1.72 -1.60
CA ALA A 140 1.77 0.48 -1.19
C ALA A 140 0.31 0.39 -1.66
N ARG A 141 -0.49 1.44 -1.44
CA ARG A 141 -1.87 1.54 -1.88
C ARG A 141 -1.99 1.56 -3.40
N GLY A 142 -1.11 2.29 -4.08
CA GLY A 142 -1.05 2.31 -5.55
C GLY A 142 -0.86 0.89 -6.11
N PHE A 143 0.08 0.12 -5.54
CA PHE A 143 0.27 -1.27 -5.92
C PHE A 143 -0.92 -2.18 -5.53
N SER A 144 -1.55 -1.97 -4.37
CA SER A 144 -2.68 -2.81 -3.93
C SER A 144 -3.90 -2.70 -4.84
N VAL A 145 -4.12 -1.52 -5.43
CA VAL A 145 -5.26 -1.26 -6.33
C VAL A 145 -4.89 -1.35 -7.83
N GLY A 146 -3.63 -1.67 -8.15
CA GLY A 146 -3.16 -1.80 -9.53
C GLY A 146 -2.95 -0.47 -10.27
N ASN A 147 -2.77 0.63 -9.54
CA ASN A 147 -2.42 1.95 -10.06
C ASN A 147 -1.20 2.53 -9.32
N PRO A 148 0.00 1.92 -9.46
CA PRO A 148 1.18 2.36 -8.74
C PRO A 148 1.66 3.75 -9.23
N PRO A 149 2.15 4.62 -8.32
CA PRO A 149 2.76 5.87 -8.72
C PRO A 149 4.10 5.63 -9.42
N GLY A 150 4.62 6.67 -10.09
CA GLY A 150 6.00 6.63 -10.59
C GLY A 150 6.98 6.53 -9.44
N LEU A 151 7.94 5.59 -9.52
CA LEU A 151 8.95 5.35 -8.49
C LEU A 151 10.25 6.09 -8.82
N CYS A 152 10.78 6.84 -7.86
CA CYS A 152 12.07 7.50 -8.00
C CYS A 152 13.22 6.48 -8.03
N SER A 153 14.16 6.68 -8.96
CA SER A 153 15.43 5.95 -9.01
C SER A 153 16.57 6.94 -9.27
N GLY A 154 17.12 7.55 -8.22
CA GLY A 154 18.42 8.25 -8.29
C GLY A 154 18.43 9.65 -8.92
N GLY A 155 17.37 10.46 -8.74
CA GLY A 155 17.34 11.85 -9.22
C GLY A 155 17.18 12.88 -8.10
N THR A 156 17.94 13.98 -8.16
CA THR A 156 17.72 15.19 -7.35
C THR A 156 16.44 15.89 -7.80
N SER A 157 15.51 16.12 -6.87
CA SER A 157 14.26 16.83 -7.13
C SER A 157 14.48 18.34 -7.27
N SER A 158 14.28 18.87 -8.49
CA SER A 158 13.91 20.27 -8.72
C SER A 158 12.91 20.37 -9.88
N GLU A 159 11.66 20.65 -9.52
CA GLU A 159 10.56 21.33 -10.21
C GLU A 159 10.40 21.36 -11.76
N SER A 160 9.13 21.07 -12.14
CA SER A 160 8.26 21.77 -13.10
C SER A 160 8.11 21.25 -14.55
N ALA A 161 6.88 20.78 -14.80
CA ALA A 161 6.06 20.86 -16.01
C ALA A 161 6.72 20.75 -17.40
N ARG A 162 6.28 19.75 -18.18
CA ARG A 162 5.50 19.93 -19.43
C ARG A 162 5.14 18.60 -20.09
N THR A 163 3.90 18.56 -20.55
CA THR A 163 3.35 17.73 -21.63
C THR A 163 4.31 17.60 -22.81
N GLU A 164 4.53 16.38 -23.32
CA GLU A 164 4.29 16.02 -24.72
C GLU A 164 4.63 14.55 -25.03
N SER A 165 3.74 13.93 -25.80
CA SER A 165 3.94 12.67 -26.52
C SER A 165 5.16 12.74 -27.43
N ALA A 166 6.01 11.71 -27.39
CA ALA A 166 6.75 11.27 -28.58
C ALA A 166 7.14 9.79 -28.46
N THR A 167 6.63 9.02 -29.42
CA THR A 167 6.99 7.65 -29.75
C THR A 167 8.48 7.52 -30.02
N VAL A 168 9.18 6.64 -29.30
CA VAL A 168 10.47 6.09 -29.77
C VAL A 168 10.52 4.59 -29.47
N THR A 169 10.49 3.83 -30.56
CA THR A 169 10.83 2.41 -30.60
C THR A 169 12.29 2.24 -30.22
N THR A 170 12.59 1.48 -29.15
CA THR A 170 13.93 0.92 -28.95
C THR A 170 13.80 -0.48 -28.39
N THR A 171 14.18 -1.43 -29.24
CA THR A 171 14.40 -2.83 -28.94
C THR A 171 15.49 -2.98 -27.89
N VAL A 172 15.15 -3.57 -26.74
CA VAL A 172 16.13 -4.16 -25.83
C VAL A 172 15.60 -5.52 -25.37
N VAL A 173 16.40 -6.54 -25.61
CA VAL A 173 16.13 -7.95 -25.32
C VAL A 173 16.11 -8.12 -23.79
N ALA A 174 14.92 -8.29 -23.21
CA ALA A 174 14.74 -8.65 -21.80
C ALA A 174 14.62 -10.18 -21.67
N GLN A 175 15.56 -10.77 -20.94
CA GLN A 175 15.43 -12.14 -20.47
C GLN A 175 14.40 -12.20 -19.33
N THR A 176 13.61 -13.26 -19.38
CA THR A 176 12.36 -13.54 -18.69
C THR A 176 12.52 -14.02 -17.25
N ALA A 177 11.73 -13.46 -16.33
CA ALA A 177 11.13 -14.20 -15.21
C ALA A 177 9.62 -13.93 -15.24
N GLY A 178 8.82 -14.98 -15.39
CA GLY A 178 7.44 -14.91 -15.89
C GLY A 178 6.45 -14.23 -14.93
N PHE A 179 6.15 -12.95 -15.18
CA PHE A 179 4.87 -12.35 -14.85
C PHE A 179 3.82 -12.91 -15.81
N GLN A 180 3.02 -13.88 -15.37
CA GLN A 180 1.82 -14.25 -16.13
C GLN A 180 0.78 -13.15 -15.91
N PRO A 181 0.28 -12.50 -16.97
CA PRO A 181 -0.87 -11.61 -16.82
C PRO A 181 -2.04 -12.42 -16.23
N PRO A 182 -2.90 -11.78 -15.41
CA PRO A 182 -4.05 -12.45 -14.83
C PRO A 182 -4.83 -13.16 -15.93
N SER A 183 -5.28 -14.37 -15.66
CA SER A 183 -6.02 -15.15 -16.65
C SER A 183 -7.25 -14.36 -17.09
N SER A 184 -7.71 -14.59 -18.32
CA SER A 184 -8.93 -13.94 -18.82
C SER A 184 -10.13 -14.18 -17.90
N GLU A 185 -10.16 -15.29 -17.17
CA GLU A 185 -11.15 -15.59 -16.15
C GLU A 185 -11.03 -14.67 -14.93
N GLN A 186 -9.83 -14.45 -14.40
CA GLN A 186 -9.59 -13.52 -13.28
C GLN A 186 -9.91 -12.07 -13.66
N GLN A 187 -9.51 -11.66 -14.87
CA GLN A 187 -9.86 -10.34 -15.40
C GLN A 187 -11.37 -10.18 -15.52
N MET A 188 -12.08 -11.21 -15.98
CA MET A 188 -13.54 -11.21 -16.09
C MET A 188 -14.22 -11.17 -14.72
N GLN A 189 -13.69 -11.87 -13.71
CA GLN A 189 -14.22 -11.84 -12.35
C GLN A 189 -14.06 -10.46 -11.71
N THR A 190 -12.89 -9.82 -11.85
CA THR A 190 -12.65 -8.46 -11.37
C THR A 190 -13.58 -7.45 -12.05
N LEU A 191 -13.77 -7.59 -13.36
CA LEU A 191 -14.71 -6.76 -14.12
C LEU A 191 -16.14 -6.96 -13.62
N ASN A 192 -16.58 -8.21 -13.43
CA ASN A 192 -17.92 -8.51 -12.93
C ASN A 192 -18.17 -7.92 -11.53
N ARG A 193 -17.19 -8.01 -10.62
CA ARG A 193 -17.29 -7.41 -9.28
C ARG A 193 -17.39 -5.88 -9.36
N SER A 194 -16.58 -5.25 -10.21
CA SER A 194 -16.65 -3.80 -10.42
C SER A 194 -18.00 -3.38 -11.01
N LEU A 195 -18.53 -4.13 -11.99
CA LEU A 195 -19.85 -3.87 -12.55
C LEU A 195 -20.98 -4.06 -11.53
N GLN A 196 -20.88 -5.03 -10.62
CA GLN A 196 -21.86 -5.21 -9.54
C GLN A 196 -21.89 -4.01 -8.58
N VAL A 197 -20.72 -3.50 -8.19
CA VAL A 197 -20.63 -2.31 -7.34
C VAL A 197 -21.24 -1.08 -8.03
N LEU A 198 -20.96 -0.90 -9.32
CA LEU A 198 -21.52 0.21 -10.10
C LEU A 198 -23.05 0.09 -10.24
N ARG A 199 -23.59 -1.12 -10.41
CA ARG A 199 -25.04 -1.36 -10.44
C ARG A 199 -25.71 -1.06 -9.10
N LEU A 200 -25.08 -1.48 -8.00
CA LEU A 200 -25.59 -1.21 -6.66
C LEU A 200 -25.60 0.30 -6.37
N ALA A 201 -24.53 1.02 -6.75
CA ALA A 201 -24.47 2.47 -6.63
C ALA A 201 -25.57 3.17 -7.46
N ASP A 202 -25.84 2.68 -8.68
CA ASP A 202 -26.92 3.19 -9.53
C ASP A 202 -28.30 2.94 -8.93
N GLU A 203 -28.54 1.76 -8.35
CA GLU A 203 -29.78 1.40 -7.68
C GLU A 203 -30.02 2.24 -6.43
N ILE A 204 -29.01 2.37 -5.56
CA ILE A 204 -29.04 3.24 -4.37
C ILE A 204 -29.39 4.68 -4.77
N ALA A 205 -28.72 5.21 -5.79
CA ALA A 205 -28.95 6.57 -6.25
C ALA A 205 -30.34 6.76 -6.88
N THR A 206 -30.81 5.78 -7.67
CA THR A 206 -32.10 5.85 -8.37
C THR A 206 -33.28 5.74 -7.40
N GLN A 207 -33.18 4.88 -6.40
CA GLN A 207 -34.21 4.70 -5.38
C GLN A 207 -34.12 5.75 -4.25
N GLY A 208 -33.04 6.56 -4.23
CA GLY A 208 -32.82 7.57 -3.21
C GLY A 208 -32.57 6.98 -1.82
N TYR A 209 -31.98 5.78 -1.75
CA TYR A 209 -31.65 5.16 -0.47
C TYR A 209 -30.56 5.94 0.25
N LEU A 210 -30.76 6.12 1.56
CA LEU A 210 -29.72 6.55 2.47
C LEU A 210 -28.94 5.32 2.91
N ILE A 211 -27.62 5.41 2.88
CA ILE A 211 -26.74 4.33 3.33
C ILE A 211 -25.88 4.78 4.49
N SER A 212 -25.56 3.84 5.38
CA SER A 212 -24.68 4.11 6.50
C SER A 212 -23.24 4.36 6.03
N ILE A 213 -22.42 4.92 6.92
CA ILE A 213 -21.01 5.13 6.63
C ILE A 213 -20.24 3.83 6.38
N GLU A 214 -20.61 2.73 7.04
CA GLU A 214 -20.02 1.40 6.81
C GLU A 214 -20.43 0.82 5.44
N GLU A 215 -21.70 1.01 5.05
CA GLU A 215 -22.21 0.57 3.75
C GLU A 215 -21.56 1.39 2.62
N LEU A 216 -21.41 2.71 2.83
CA LEU A 216 -20.70 3.58 1.91
C LEU A 216 -19.21 3.20 1.82
N ALA A 217 -18.55 2.94 2.95
CA ALA A 217 -17.17 2.44 2.99
C ALA A 217 -17.01 1.16 2.16
N ALA A 218 -17.91 0.19 2.35
CA ALA A 218 -17.92 -1.05 1.59
C ALA A 218 -18.15 -0.84 0.09
N LEU A 219 -19.09 0.05 -0.27
CA LEU A 219 -19.42 0.35 -1.67
C LEU A 219 -18.27 1.04 -2.40
N LEU A 220 -17.63 2.02 -1.76
CA LEU A 220 -16.54 2.80 -2.33
C LEU A 220 -15.18 2.11 -2.24
N SER A 221 -15.10 1.04 -1.44
CA SER A 221 -13.83 0.42 -1.02
C SER A 221 -12.91 1.43 -0.32
N LEU A 222 -13.50 2.27 0.53
CA LEU A 222 -12.82 3.24 1.40
C LEU A 222 -12.99 2.82 2.87
N SER A 223 -12.17 3.39 3.75
CA SER A 223 -12.36 3.26 5.20
C SER A 223 -13.41 4.24 5.71
N VAL A 224 -14.07 3.88 6.82
CA VAL A 224 -15.00 4.77 7.52
C VAL A 224 -14.31 6.07 7.91
N ALA A 225 -13.05 6.02 8.35
CA ALA A 225 -12.30 7.20 8.75
C ALA A 225 -12.03 8.18 7.59
N GLU A 226 -11.76 7.68 6.37
CA GLU A 226 -11.61 8.52 5.18
C GLU A 226 -12.93 9.23 4.83
N ILE A 227 -14.07 8.58 5.04
CA ILE A 227 -15.40 9.15 4.79
C ILE A 227 -15.79 10.15 5.89
N GLN A 228 -15.47 9.88 7.15
CA GLN A 228 -15.76 10.78 8.28
C GLN A 228 -15.04 12.14 8.15
N GLN A 229 -13.90 12.17 7.47
CA GLN A 229 -13.17 13.42 7.20
C GLN A 229 -13.82 14.24 6.08
N GLN A 230 -14.66 13.62 5.25
CA GLN A 230 -15.40 14.34 4.22
C GLN A 230 -16.62 15.01 4.85
N THR A 231 -16.62 16.35 4.85
CA THR A 231 -17.74 17.15 5.40
C THR A 231 -18.51 17.89 4.30
N GLN A 232 -18.08 17.75 3.05
CA GLN A 232 -18.65 18.38 1.87
C GLN A 232 -18.99 17.32 0.83
N PRO A 233 -19.95 17.55 -0.07
CA PRO A 233 -20.22 16.62 -1.16
C PRO A 233 -19.00 16.40 -2.06
N TRP A 234 -18.73 15.16 -2.46
CA TRP A 234 -17.67 14.84 -3.42
C TRP A 234 -18.15 13.87 -4.50
N THR A 235 -17.43 13.86 -5.62
CA THR A 235 -17.73 12.97 -6.73
C THR A 235 -16.87 11.71 -6.64
N TRP A 236 -17.53 10.54 -6.71
CA TRP A 236 -16.89 9.26 -6.92
C TRP A 236 -17.39 8.67 -8.23
N ARG A 237 -16.50 8.57 -9.22
CA ARG A 237 -16.84 8.20 -10.61
C ARG A 237 -17.97 9.08 -11.15
N ASN A 238 -19.18 8.52 -11.31
CA ASN A 238 -20.34 9.20 -11.89
C ASN A 238 -21.41 9.53 -10.84
N TRP A 239 -21.10 9.40 -9.55
CA TRP A 239 -22.01 9.70 -8.45
C TRP A 239 -21.47 10.82 -7.58
N LEU A 240 -22.36 11.73 -7.19
CA LEU A 240 -22.14 12.72 -6.14
C LEU A 240 -22.61 12.10 -4.82
N ILE A 241 -21.71 12.08 -3.84
CA ILE A 241 -21.97 11.58 -2.49
C ILE A 241 -22.15 12.79 -1.58
N CYS A 242 -23.29 12.86 -0.91
CA CYS A 242 -23.66 13.97 -0.04
C CYS A 242 -23.86 13.47 1.40
N PRO A 243 -23.30 14.15 2.41
CA PRO A 243 -23.70 13.91 3.79
C PRO A 243 -25.15 14.37 3.98
N ASN A 244 -25.95 13.61 4.71
CA ASN A 244 -27.31 14.00 5.03
C ASN A 244 -27.31 15.07 6.14
N SER A 245 -28.05 16.16 5.94
CA SER A 245 -28.19 17.25 6.92
C SER A 245 -29.03 16.87 8.14
N ASP A 246 -29.94 15.90 7.98
CA ASP A 246 -30.99 15.63 8.97
C ASP A 246 -30.68 14.41 9.84
N GLN A 247 -29.80 13.52 9.39
CA GLN A 247 -29.38 12.31 10.08
C GLN A 247 -27.86 12.20 10.04
N GLU A 248 -27.23 12.49 11.18
CA GLU A 248 -25.80 12.27 11.39
C GLU A 248 -25.48 10.79 11.09
N ASP A 249 -24.43 10.54 10.29
CA ASP A 249 -23.96 9.23 9.79
C ASP A 249 -24.67 8.59 8.58
N LEU A 250 -25.66 9.26 7.97
CA LEU A 250 -26.26 8.81 6.71
C LEU A 250 -25.79 9.58 5.50
N TRP A 251 -25.64 8.86 4.40
CA TRP A 251 -25.10 9.36 3.15
C TRP A 251 -26.05 9.11 1.99
N GLN A 252 -26.12 10.06 1.06
CA GLN A 252 -26.94 9.96 -0.13
C GLN A 252 -26.06 9.94 -1.38
N LEU A 253 -26.36 9.03 -2.31
CA LEU A 253 -25.76 9.01 -3.64
C LEU A 253 -26.74 9.62 -4.64
N THR A 254 -26.24 10.47 -5.53
CA THR A 254 -26.99 11.00 -6.66
C THR A 254 -26.14 10.88 -7.92
N ARG A 255 -26.75 10.59 -9.07
CA ARG A 255 -25.99 10.53 -10.32
C ARG A 255 -25.55 11.93 -10.73
N ALA A 256 -24.25 12.15 -10.92
CA ALA A 256 -23.68 13.46 -11.23
C ALA A 256 -24.24 14.05 -12.54
N ASP A 257 -24.63 13.19 -13.48
CA ASP A 257 -25.22 13.55 -14.77
C ASP A 257 -26.64 14.18 -14.65
N HIS A 258 -27.29 14.06 -13.49
CA HIS A 258 -28.67 14.51 -13.26
C HIS A 258 -28.79 15.97 -12.76
N GLN A 259 -27.67 16.69 -12.58
CA GLN A 259 -27.66 18.11 -12.14
C GLN A 259 -27.59 19.14 -13.28
N LEU A 260 -27.75 18.73 -14.55
CA LEU A 260 -27.80 19.63 -15.72
C LEU A 260 -29.19 19.76 -16.36
N ARG A 261 -30.27 19.67 -15.56
CA ARG A 261 -31.62 20.07 -16.01
C ARG A 261 -32.35 20.88 -14.96
#